data_AF-A0A7V2TYW9-F1
#
_entry.id   AF-A0A7V2TYW9-F1
#
_cell.length_a   1.000
_cell.length_b   1.000
_cell.length_c   1.000
_cell.angle_alpha   90.00
_cell.angle_beta   90.00
_cell.angle_gamma   90.00
#
_symmetry.space_group_name_H-M   'P 1'
#
loop_
_entity.id
_entity.type
_entity.pdbx_description
1 polymer ?
#
loop_
_entity_poly.entity_id
_entity_poly.type
_entity_poly.pdbx_seq_one_letter_code
_entity_poly.pdbx_strand_id
1 'polypeptide(L)'
;MLLGFCAASEACSCSWEGPFLSVSGKAVLVVHGRIIRHPPGGSAMEVLVLETLKGGLLDSGIIVQMGDGVHCRPTRDDFPPGSEWILALNGPGAKPGGGLALSHCGEYWLRVSDGEVIGSIDGSQSQVRRMTLNEFRARFLYPRFAESFSARISRGKRFLRPFGGRFEFLLEPLPQGWEIRIKEYGRDENLARLTPPLHFAPNPREIEGWHFLKDPSQCPNRPYRAEEGPENPRQFIFSPEIGAKYLRPDAGMSPTGEEVEKVKRFGRGRVDIKNVALEKDAQCPAIEWMEISVHLEGGY
;
A
#
# COMPACT_ATOMS: atom_id res chain seq x y z
N MET A 1 -34.48 8.56 -54.82
CA MET A 1 -33.32 7.71 -54.46
C MET A 1 -32.56 8.46 -53.37
N LEU A 2 -32.89 8.22 -52.11
CA LEU A 2 -32.19 8.79 -50.94
C LEU A 2 -31.52 7.62 -50.22
N LEU A 3 -30.20 7.55 -50.36
CA LEU A 3 -29.35 6.62 -49.65
C LEU A 3 -29.33 7.00 -48.17
N GLY A 4 -30.06 6.24 -47.36
CA GLY A 4 -29.98 6.30 -45.91
C GLY A 4 -28.67 5.68 -45.44
N PHE A 5 -27.74 6.52 -44.97
CA PHE A 5 -26.58 6.08 -44.21
C PHE A 5 -27.06 5.36 -42.94
N CYS A 6 -26.75 4.08 -42.83
CA CYS A 6 -26.88 3.35 -41.58
C CYS A 6 -25.66 3.74 -40.72
N ALA A 7 -25.86 4.58 -39.70
CA ALA A 7 -24.87 4.78 -38.67
C ALA A 7 -24.67 3.44 -37.94
N ALA A 8 -23.46 2.88 -38.00
CA ALA A 8 -23.08 1.77 -37.16
C ALA A 8 -23.13 2.24 -35.70
N SER A 9 -23.97 1.62 -34.86
CA SER A 9 -23.96 1.92 -33.43
C SER A 9 -22.70 1.33 -32.81
N GLU A 10 -21.80 2.16 -32.29
CA GLU A 10 -20.76 1.74 -31.35
C GLU A 10 -21.42 1.37 -30.01
N ALA A 11 -22.02 0.17 -29.91
CA ALA A 11 -22.82 -0.19 -28.73
C ALA A 11 -21.97 -0.66 -27.52
N CYS A 12 -20.69 -0.97 -27.73
CA CYS A 12 -19.75 -1.42 -26.68
C CYS A 12 -18.36 -0.80 -26.85
N SER A 13 -18.27 0.50 -27.11
CA SER A 13 -16.98 1.19 -27.10
C SER A 13 -16.72 1.81 -25.73
N CYS A 14 -15.62 1.40 -25.10
CA CYS A 14 -14.98 2.19 -24.07
C CYS A 14 -13.48 2.21 -24.35
N SER A 15 -12.84 3.32 -23.99
CA SER A 15 -11.39 3.40 -24.01
C SER A 15 -10.81 2.40 -23.01
N TRP A 16 -9.79 1.66 -23.41
CA TRP A 16 -9.06 0.78 -22.51
C TRP A 16 -8.46 1.60 -21.35
N GLU A 17 -8.89 1.32 -20.10
CA GLU A 17 -8.51 2.16 -18.95
C GLU A 17 -7.17 1.77 -18.30
N GLY A 18 -6.54 0.69 -18.76
CA GLY A 18 -5.24 0.27 -18.27
C GLY A 18 -5.14 -1.22 -17.92
N PRO A 19 -3.93 -1.63 -17.51
CA PRO A 19 -3.66 -2.98 -17.04
C PRO A 19 -4.22 -3.19 -15.62
N PHE A 20 -4.20 -4.43 -15.15
CA PHE A 20 -4.91 -4.85 -13.94
C PHE A 20 -4.53 -4.03 -12.70
N LEU A 21 -3.23 -3.81 -12.44
CA LEU A 21 -2.78 -3.05 -11.27
C LEU A 21 -3.20 -1.57 -11.32
N SER A 22 -3.52 -1.03 -12.50
CA SER A 22 -4.05 0.33 -12.67
C SER A 22 -5.56 0.37 -12.38
N VAL A 23 -6.32 -0.54 -12.98
CA VAL A 23 -7.79 -0.47 -12.97
C VAL A 23 -8.42 -1.08 -11.71
N SER A 24 -7.77 -2.06 -11.10
CA SER A 24 -8.27 -2.75 -9.89
C SER A 24 -8.40 -1.83 -8.68
N GLY A 25 -7.66 -0.71 -8.63
CA GLY A 25 -7.83 0.34 -7.63
C GLY A 25 -9.22 0.97 -7.64
N LYS A 26 -9.94 0.92 -8.77
CA LYS A 26 -11.30 1.47 -8.94
C LYS A 26 -12.40 0.44 -8.67
N ALA A 27 -12.05 -0.85 -8.62
CA ALA A 27 -13.00 -1.92 -8.32
C ALA A 27 -13.43 -1.90 -6.85
N VAL A 28 -14.66 -2.32 -6.57
CA VAL A 28 -15.19 -2.40 -5.20
C VAL A 28 -14.63 -3.63 -4.48
N LEU A 29 -14.49 -4.73 -5.22
CA LEU A 29 -14.08 -6.04 -4.71
C LEU A 29 -13.02 -6.63 -5.63
N VAL A 30 -11.92 -7.11 -5.06
CA VAL A 30 -10.91 -7.86 -5.81
C VAL A 30 -10.68 -9.19 -5.11
N VAL A 31 -10.84 -10.30 -5.84
CA VAL A 31 -10.75 -11.66 -5.30
C VAL A 31 -9.86 -12.53 -6.15
N HIS A 32 -9.15 -13.48 -5.54
CA HIS A 32 -8.67 -14.68 -6.22
C HIS A 32 -9.71 -15.77 -6.01
N GLY A 33 -10.25 -16.32 -7.11
CA GLY A 33 -11.34 -17.28 -7.05
C GLY A 33 -11.25 -18.35 -8.12
N ARG A 34 -11.97 -19.45 -7.88
CA ARG A 34 -12.13 -20.58 -8.80
C ARG A 34 -13.54 -20.59 -9.35
N ILE A 35 -13.67 -20.75 -10.67
CA ILE A 35 -14.98 -20.91 -11.32
C ILE A 35 -15.52 -22.29 -10.99
N ILE A 36 -16.66 -22.38 -10.33
CA ILE A 36 -17.26 -23.67 -9.96
C ILE A 36 -18.15 -24.19 -11.07
N ARG A 37 -19.04 -23.35 -11.60
CA ARG A 37 -19.95 -23.70 -12.69
C ARG A 37 -20.54 -22.47 -13.35
N HIS A 38 -21.11 -22.68 -14.53
CA HIS A 38 -22.00 -21.72 -15.19
C HIS A 38 -23.44 -22.19 -15.01
N PRO A 39 -24.30 -21.43 -14.31
CA PRO A 39 -25.70 -21.79 -14.17
C PRO A 39 -26.41 -21.95 -15.53
N PRO A 40 -27.27 -22.97 -15.68
CA PRO A 40 -28.03 -23.17 -16.91
C PRO A 40 -29.00 -22.01 -17.14
N GLY A 41 -29.12 -21.58 -18.40
CA GLY A 41 -30.10 -20.56 -18.80
C GLY A 41 -29.78 -19.11 -18.40
N GLY A 42 -28.63 -18.83 -17.78
CA GLY A 42 -28.24 -17.47 -17.38
C GLY A 42 -26.82 -17.06 -17.81
N SER A 43 -26.60 -15.76 -17.92
CA SER A 43 -25.28 -15.15 -18.22
C SER A 43 -24.55 -14.80 -16.93
N ALA A 44 -24.23 -15.82 -16.13
CA ALA A 44 -23.50 -15.68 -14.89
C ALA A 44 -22.52 -16.84 -14.68
N MET A 45 -21.60 -16.65 -13.74
CA MET A 45 -20.72 -17.69 -13.25
C MET A 45 -20.72 -17.70 -11.71
N GLU A 46 -20.70 -18.89 -11.13
CA GLU A 46 -20.51 -19.07 -9.70
C GLU A 46 -19.01 -19.23 -9.40
N VAL A 47 -18.52 -18.40 -8.49
CA VAL A 47 -17.10 -18.31 -8.15
C VAL A 47 -16.93 -18.63 -6.67
N LEU A 48 -16.07 -19.61 -6.37
CA LEU A 48 -15.55 -19.84 -5.03
C LEU A 48 -14.39 -18.87 -4.81
N VAL A 49 -14.54 -17.97 -3.84
CA VAL A 49 -13.50 -17.04 -3.42
C VAL A 49 -12.49 -17.79 -2.57
N LEU A 50 -11.27 -17.88 -3.07
CA LEU A 50 -10.13 -18.49 -2.38
C LEU A 50 -9.44 -17.47 -1.47
N GLU A 51 -9.40 -16.20 -1.89
CA GLU A 51 -8.83 -15.09 -1.15
C GLU A 51 -9.51 -13.77 -1.55
N THR A 52 -9.75 -12.89 -0.57
CA THR A 52 -10.18 -11.51 -0.83
C THR A 52 -8.98 -10.59 -0.73
N LEU A 53 -8.63 -9.93 -1.83
CA LEU A 53 -7.49 -9.01 -1.91
C LEU A 53 -7.87 -7.55 -1.59
N LYS A 54 -9.11 -7.16 -1.94
CA LYS A 54 -9.68 -5.83 -1.64
C LYS A 54 -11.18 -5.95 -1.44
N GLY A 55 -11.73 -5.19 -0.50
CA GLY A 55 -13.15 -5.20 -0.18
C GLY A 55 -13.48 -6.17 0.95
N GLY A 56 -14.77 -6.37 1.19
CA GLY A 56 -15.27 -7.29 2.23
C GLY A 56 -16.30 -8.24 1.67
N LEU A 57 -16.21 -9.50 2.10
CA LEU A 57 -17.17 -10.54 1.79
C LEU A 57 -17.52 -11.28 3.09
N LEU A 58 -18.80 -11.59 3.26
CA LEU A 58 -19.29 -12.41 4.38
C LEU A 58 -19.34 -13.90 4.02
N ASP A 59 -19.46 -14.21 2.73
CA ASP A 59 -19.54 -15.56 2.19
C ASP A 59 -18.36 -15.85 1.25
N SER A 60 -17.95 -17.12 1.18
CA SER A 60 -16.89 -17.58 0.27
C SER A 60 -17.39 -17.84 -1.15
N GLY A 61 -18.69 -17.73 -1.43
CA GLY A 61 -19.27 -17.94 -2.75
C GLY A 61 -19.89 -16.67 -3.29
N ILE A 62 -19.60 -16.33 -4.55
CA ILE A 62 -20.18 -15.16 -5.23
C ILE A 62 -20.72 -15.54 -6.61
N ILE A 63 -21.73 -14.78 -7.07
CA ILE A 63 -22.26 -14.87 -8.43
C ILE A 63 -21.79 -13.64 -9.20
N VAL A 64 -21.05 -13.86 -10.29
CA VAL A 64 -20.58 -12.80 -11.17
C VAL A 64 -21.41 -12.82 -12.45
N GLN A 65 -22.07 -11.70 -12.75
CA GLN A 65 -22.81 -11.53 -13.98
C GLN A 65 -21.84 -11.29 -15.16
N MET A 66 -22.10 -12.00 -16.26
CA MET A 66 -21.28 -12.06 -17.46
C MET A 66 -22.00 -11.41 -18.64
N GLY A 67 -21.35 -11.40 -19.81
CA GLY A 67 -21.93 -10.92 -21.05
C GLY A 67 -23.06 -11.80 -21.55
N ASP A 68 -24.16 -11.15 -21.92
CA ASP A 68 -25.30 -11.71 -22.65
C ASP A 68 -25.40 -11.18 -24.09
N GLY A 69 -24.34 -10.50 -24.56
CA GLY A 69 -24.31 -9.79 -25.84
C GLY A 69 -24.81 -8.34 -25.81
N VAL A 70 -25.48 -7.90 -24.73
CA VAL A 70 -26.04 -6.54 -24.60
C VAL A 70 -25.29 -5.70 -23.58
N HIS A 71 -24.81 -6.32 -22.50
CA HIS A 71 -24.20 -5.59 -21.39
C HIS A 71 -22.71 -5.28 -21.56
N CYS A 72 -22.11 -5.59 -22.72
CA CYS A 72 -20.70 -5.37 -23.01
C CYS A 72 -19.80 -5.92 -21.88
N ARG A 73 -20.02 -7.17 -21.48
CA ARG A 73 -19.22 -7.86 -20.46
C ARG A 73 -18.51 -9.03 -21.14
N PRO A 74 -17.39 -9.51 -20.60
CA PRO A 74 -16.73 -10.67 -21.16
C PRO A 74 -17.67 -11.90 -21.14
N THR A 75 -17.49 -12.80 -22.11
CA THR A 75 -18.30 -14.02 -22.18
C THR A 75 -17.86 -14.98 -21.08
N ARG A 76 -18.80 -15.78 -20.58
CA ARG A 76 -18.49 -16.83 -19.60
C ARG A 76 -17.58 -17.92 -20.18
N ASP A 77 -17.54 -18.08 -21.50
CA ASP A 77 -16.73 -19.11 -22.18
C ASP A 77 -15.23 -18.87 -22.00
N ASP A 78 -14.82 -17.63 -21.75
CA ASP A 78 -13.44 -17.27 -21.41
C ASP A 78 -13.03 -17.76 -20.01
N PHE A 79 -14.01 -18.15 -19.18
CA PHE A 79 -13.86 -18.54 -17.77
C PHE A 79 -14.37 -19.97 -17.53
N PRO A 80 -13.69 -21.01 -18.06
CA PRO A 80 -14.18 -22.38 -17.95
C PRO A 80 -14.26 -22.87 -16.50
N PRO A 81 -15.23 -23.71 -16.13
CA PRO A 81 -15.28 -24.33 -14.80
C PRO A 81 -13.96 -25.03 -14.42
N GLY A 82 -13.56 -24.91 -13.16
CA GLY A 82 -12.29 -25.42 -12.62
C GLY A 82 -11.09 -24.46 -12.78
N SER A 83 -11.19 -23.43 -13.61
CA SER A 83 -10.13 -22.44 -13.76
C SER A 83 -10.08 -21.42 -12.61
N GLU A 84 -8.89 -20.87 -12.37
CA GLU A 84 -8.65 -19.87 -11.32
C GLU A 84 -8.30 -18.51 -11.92
N TRP A 85 -8.81 -17.45 -11.27
CA TRP A 85 -8.70 -16.08 -11.73
C TRP A 85 -8.55 -15.12 -10.57
N ILE A 86 -7.83 -14.04 -10.81
CA ILE A 86 -7.96 -12.82 -10.00
C ILE A 86 -8.97 -11.93 -10.72
N LEU A 87 -10.04 -11.54 -10.03
CA LEU A 87 -11.16 -10.79 -10.58
C LEU A 87 -11.31 -9.46 -9.84
N ALA A 88 -11.31 -8.36 -10.59
CA ALA A 88 -11.61 -7.02 -10.09
C ALA A 88 -13.05 -6.65 -10.48
N LEU A 89 -13.95 -6.73 -9.51
CA LEU A 89 -15.40 -6.67 -9.71
C LEU A 89 -15.95 -5.26 -9.46
N ASN A 90 -16.96 -4.90 -10.22
CA ASN A 90 -17.67 -3.63 -10.15
C ASN A 90 -16.76 -2.41 -10.36
N GLY A 91 -15.76 -2.54 -11.25
CA GLY A 91 -15.03 -1.39 -11.77
C GLY A 91 -15.89 -0.54 -12.72
N PRO A 92 -15.42 0.68 -13.07
CA PRO A 92 -16.02 1.51 -14.10
C PRO A 92 -16.38 0.71 -15.36
N GLY A 93 -17.61 0.86 -15.86
CA GLY A 93 -18.10 0.16 -17.05
C GLY A 93 -18.68 -1.24 -16.84
N ALA A 94 -18.60 -1.84 -15.63
CA ALA A 94 -19.13 -3.18 -15.34
C ALA A 94 -20.67 -3.29 -15.40
N LYS A 95 -21.37 -2.16 -15.23
CA LYS A 95 -22.84 -2.03 -15.22
C LYS A 95 -23.54 -3.10 -14.34
N PRO A 96 -23.18 -3.25 -13.05
CA PRO A 96 -23.53 -4.46 -12.27
C PRO A 96 -25.02 -4.62 -11.89
N GLY A 97 -25.85 -3.59 -12.09
CA GLY A 97 -27.20 -3.56 -11.55
C GLY A 97 -27.17 -3.73 -10.02
N GLY A 98 -27.87 -4.72 -9.49
CA GLY A 98 -27.84 -5.08 -8.07
C GLY A 98 -26.81 -6.15 -7.67
N GLY A 99 -25.91 -6.57 -8.57
CA GLY A 99 -25.00 -7.70 -8.35
C GLY A 99 -23.52 -7.37 -8.46
N LEU A 100 -22.74 -8.39 -8.82
CA LEU A 100 -21.31 -8.29 -9.15
C LEU A 100 -21.12 -8.51 -10.66
N ALA A 101 -20.27 -7.73 -11.30
CA ALA A 101 -19.96 -7.87 -12.72
C ALA A 101 -18.51 -7.48 -13.03
N LEU A 102 -17.97 -8.02 -14.11
CA LEU A 102 -16.69 -7.61 -14.67
C LEU A 102 -16.87 -6.47 -15.66
N SER A 103 -15.92 -5.52 -15.64
CA SER A 103 -15.84 -4.49 -16.68
C SER A 103 -14.98 -4.97 -17.83
N HIS A 104 -15.39 -4.68 -19.06
CA HIS A 104 -14.59 -4.89 -20.27
C HIS A 104 -13.63 -3.71 -20.57
N CYS A 105 -13.69 -2.63 -19.80
CA CYS A 105 -12.98 -1.37 -20.06
C CYS A 105 -11.57 -1.36 -19.49
N GLY A 106 -10.78 -2.41 -19.74
CA GLY A 106 -9.47 -2.61 -19.13
C GLY A 106 -9.26 -4.06 -18.73
N GLU A 107 -8.12 -4.34 -18.11
CA GLU A 107 -7.83 -5.67 -17.62
C GLU A 107 -8.42 -5.86 -16.22
N TYR A 108 -9.68 -6.32 -16.12
CA TYR A 108 -10.34 -6.57 -14.83
C TYR A 108 -10.27 -8.03 -14.38
N TRP A 109 -9.52 -8.87 -15.09
CA TRP A 109 -9.28 -10.25 -14.71
C TRP A 109 -7.86 -10.69 -15.12
N LEU A 110 -7.26 -11.59 -14.34
CA LEU A 110 -5.99 -12.24 -14.65
C LEU A 110 -6.14 -13.73 -14.41
N ARG A 111 -5.57 -14.56 -15.29
CA ARG A 111 -5.61 -16.00 -15.12
C ARG A 111 -4.60 -16.43 -14.07
N VAL A 112 -4.95 -17.43 -13.27
CA VAL A 112 -4.01 -18.10 -12.35
C VAL A 112 -3.84 -19.55 -12.81
N SER A 113 -2.60 -19.97 -13.03
CA SER A 113 -2.23 -21.35 -13.38
C SER A 113 -0.88 -21.68 -12.77
N ASP A 114 -0.76 -22.84 -12.14
CA ASP A 114 0.51 -23.36 -11.61
C ASP A 114 1.22 -22.38 -10.64
N GLY A 115 0.44 -21.61 -9.87
CA GLY A 115 0.94 -20.60 -8.94
C GLY A 115 1.40 -19.29 -9.59
N GLU A 116 1.22 -19.13 -10.91
CA GLU A 116 1.52 -17.92 -11.65
C GLU A 116 0.25 -17.14 -12.01
N VAL A 117 0.38 -15.82 -11.99
CA VAL A 117 -0.61 -14.87 -12.48
C VAL A 117 -0.22 -14.45 -13.89
N ILE A 118 -1.16 -14.56 -14.83
CA ILE A 118 -0.94 -14.40 -16.26
C ILE A 118 -1.97 -13.42 -16.85
N GLY A 119 -1.50 -12.39 -17.55
CA GLY A 119 -2.37 -11.42 -18.25
C GLY A 119 -1.72 -10.04 -18.38
N SER A 120 -2.52 -9.00 -18.63
CA SER A 120 -2.03 -7.62 -18.67
C SER A 120 -1.94 -7.01 -17.27
N ILE A 121 -0.82 -7.28 -16.57
CA ILE A 121 -0.67 -6.95 -15.14
C ILE A 121 -0.36 -5.47 -14.91
N ASP A 122 0.68 -4.95 -15.57
CA ASP A 122 1.22 -3.58 -15.44
C ASP A 122 1.75 -3.03 -16.77
N GLY A 123 1.38 -3.68 -17.89
CA GLY A 123 1.87 -3.38 -19.23
C GLY A 123 0.92 -2.54 -20.08
N SER A 124 1.20 -2.48 -21.38
CA SER A 124 0.28 -1.93 -22.37
C SER A 124 -0.87 -2.90 -22.68
N GLN A 125 -1.88 -2.42 -23.40
CA GLN A 125 -2.97 -3.25 -23.90
C GLN A 125 -2.41 -4.47 -24.65
N SER A 126 -2.96 -5.64 -24.37
CA SER A 126 -2.56 -6.94 -24.94
C SER A 126 -1.15 -7.44 -24.58
N GLN A 127 -0.38 -6.70 -23.77
CA GLN A 127 0.90 -7.19 -23.27
C GLN A 127 0.66 -8.23 -22.16
N VAL A 128 0.95 -9.50 -22.45
CA VAL A 128 0.87 -10.58 -21.46
C VAL A 128 2.17 -10.65 -20.67
N ARG A 129 2.06 -10.66 -19.35
CA ARG A 129 3.16 -10.93 -18.42
C ARG A 129 2.79 -12.10 -17.52
N ARG A 130 3.83 -12.68 -16.89
CA ARG A 130 3.72 -13.76 -15.91
C ARG A 130 4.51 -13.35 -14.67
N MET A 131 3.95 -13.61 -13.50
CA MET A 131 4.66 -13.50 -12.22
C MET A 131 4.07 -14.48 -11.23
N THR A 132 4.80 -14.78 -10.15
CA THR A 132 4.25 -15.64 -9.10
C THR A 132 3.07 -14.96 -8.42
N LEU A 133 2.12 -15.74 -7.89
CA LEU A 133 0.99 -15.21 -7.12
C LEU A 133 1.43 -14.39 -5.91
N ASN A 134 2.56 -14.75 -5.28
CA ASN A 134 3.13 -13.99 -4.16
C ASN A 134 3.69 -12.64 -4.59
N GLU A 135 4.39 -12.58 -5.73
CA GLU A 135 4.87 -11.32 -6.29
C GLU A 135 3.69 -10.42 -6.68
N PHE A 136 2.67 -10.99 -7.33
CA PHE A 136 1.45 -10.26 -7.65
C PHE A 136 0.78 -9.68 -6.40
N ARG A 137 0.59 -10.50 -5.34
CA ARG A 137 0.03 -10.03 -4.06
C ARG A 137 0.85 -8.88 -3.48
N ALA A 138 2.18 -8.99 -3.49
CA ALA A 138 3.05 -7.94 -2.98
C ALA A 138 2.86 -6.62 -3.74
N ARG A 139 2.84 -6.67 -5.07
CA ARG A 139 2.64 -5.49 -5.94
C ARG A 139 1.23 -4.91 -5.86
N PHE A 140 0.21 -5.76 -5.72
CA PHE A 140 -1.17 -5.35 -5.57
C PHE A 140 -1.42 -4.67 -4.21
N LEU A 141 -0.90 -5.28 -3.13
CA LEU A 141 -1.09 -4.80 -1.78
C LEU A 141 -0.22 -3.56 -1.49
N TYR A 142 0.97 -3.46 -2.07
CA TYR A 142 1.93 -2.38 -1.83
C TYR A 142 2.42 -1.78 -3.16
N PRO A 143 1.55 -1.06 -3.90
CA PRO A 143 1.95 -0.39 -5.12
C PRO A 143 3.04 0.65 -4.85
N ARG A 144 3.85 0.96 -5.87
CA ARG A 144 4.87 2.01 -5.74
C ARG A 144 4.24 3.35 -5.39
N PHE A 145 4.85 4.05 -4.45
CA PHE A 145 4.48 5.40 -4.05
C PHE A 145 5.71 6.27 -3.85
N ALA A 146 5.52 7.56 -4.07
CA ALA A 146 6.45 8.62 -3.72
C ALA A 146 5.62 9.84 -3.31
N GLU A 147 5.68 10.22 -2.04
CA GLU A 147 4.86 11.27 -1.46
C GLU A 147 5.72 12.26 -0.69
N SER A 148 5.34 13.53 -0.71
CA SER A 148 6.00 14.57 0.10
C SER A 148 4.98 15.48 0.73
N PHE A 149 5.24 15.92 1.95
CA PHE A 149 4.40 16.89 2.65
C PHE A 149 5.21 17.70 3.66
N SER A 150 4.64 18.81 4.11
CA SER A 150 5.22 19.62 5.18
C SER A 150 4.18 19.83 6.27
N ALA A 151 4.64 19.99 7.51
CA ALA A 151 3.77 20.19 8.65
C ALA A 151 4.45 21.02 9.74
N ARG A 152 3.64 21.72 10.53
CA ARG A 152 4.04 22.33 11.79
C ARG A 152 3.38 21.58 12.94
N ILE A 153 4.17 21.11 13.89
CA ILE A 153 3.70 20.29 15.02
C ILE A 153 4.01 21.04 16.31
N SER A 154 3.03 21.10 17.21
CA SER A 154 3.17 21.71 18.54
C SER A 154 3.34 20.64 19.61
N ARG A 155 4.04 20.97 20.69
CA ARG A 155 4.37 20.08 21.82
C ARG A 155 3.19 19.21 22.25
N GLY A 156 3.47 17.93 22.49
CA GLY A 156 2.49 16.96 22.97
C GLY A 156 1.38 16.60 21.96
N LYS A 157 1.36 17.19 20.77
CA LYS A 157 0.40 16.81 19.73
C LYS A 157 0.96 15.68 18.88
N ARG A 158 0.15 14.63 18.75
CA ARG A 158 0.38 13.57 17.78
C ARG A 158 0.06 14.09 16.38
N PHE A 159 0.93 13.80 15.43
CA PHE A 159 0.69 14.07 14.02
C PHE A 159 0.49 12.75 13.27
N LEU A 160 -0.46 12.71 12.35
CA LEU A 160 -0.79 11.54 11.56
C LEU A 160 -1.04 11.97 10.11
N ARG A 161 -0.41 11.28 9.17
CA ARG A 161 -0.64 11.46 7.73
C ARG A 161 -0.74 10.09 7.04
N PRO A 162 -1.90 9.73 6.46
CA PRO A 162 -2.00 8.57 5.59
C PRO A 162 -1.12 8.72 4.35
N PHE A 163 -0.53 7.61 3.89
CA PHE A 163 0.25 7.54 2.66
C PHE A 163 0.27 6.11 2.08
N GLY A 164 0.63 5.97 0.81
CA GLY A 164 0.80 4.67 0.15
C GLY A 164 -0.46 3.79 0.17
N GLY A 165 -1.64 4.40 0.34
CA GLY A 165 -2.95 3.75 0.41
C GLY A 165 -3.26 2.98 1.71
N ARG A 166 -2.23 2.52 2.44
CA ARG A 166 -2.40 1.63 3.59
C ARG A 166 -1.49 1.91 4.79
N PHE A 167 -0.62 2.89 4.66
CA PHE A 167 0.33 3.26 5.70
C PHE A 167 -0.06 4.59 6.34
N GLU A 168 0.44 4.77 7.56
CA GLU A 168 0.33 6.00 8.31
C GLU A 168 1.73 6.43 8.74
N PHE A 169 2.08 7.67 8.43
CA PHE A 169 3.23 8.36 9.00
C PHE A 169 2.78 9.02 10.29
N LEU A 170 3.48 8.75 11.38
CA LEU A 170 3.16 9.30 12.68
C LEU A 170 4.36 9.97 13.33
N LEU A 171 4.09 11.08 13.99
CA LEU A 171 4.94 11.59 15.05
C LEU A 171 4.23 11.33 16.37
N GLU A 172 4.71 10.32 17.08
CA GLU A 172 4.19 9.94 18.39
C GLU A 172 4.87 10.81 19.47
N PRO A 173 4.13 11.55 20.30
CA PRO A 173 4.72 12.42 21.30
C PRO A 173 5.57 11.65 22.32
N LEU A 174 6.76 12.15 22.58
CA LEU A 174 7.65 11.80 23.68
C LEU A 174 7.74 12.97 24.66
N PRO A 175 8.21 12.79 25.91
CA PRO A 175 8.27 13.88 26.89
C PRO A 175 9.08 15.10 26.42
N GLN A 176 10.16 14.89 25.64
CA GLN A 176 11.03 15.96 25.11
C GLN A 176 10.90 16.17 23.60
N GLY A 177 9.94 15.51 22.92
CA GLY A 177 9.79 15.64 21.47
C GLY A 177 8.89 14.57 20.84
N TRP A 178 9.36 13.85 19.82
CA TRP A 178 8.57 12.85 19.10
C TRP A 178 9.40 11.64 18.63
N GLU A 179 8.73 10.51 18.46
CA GLU A 179 9.22 9.36 17.70
C GLU A 179 8.53 9.28 16.34
N ILE A 180 9.33 9.11 15.27
CA ILE A 180 8.85 8.74 13.94
C ILE A 180 8.41 7.27 13.98
N ARG A 181 7.13 7.05 13.67
CA ARG A 181 6.57 5.71 13.50
C ARG A 181 5.91 5.58 12.15
N ILE A 182 6.05 4.40 11.55
CA ILE A 182 5.26 3.99 10.40
C ILE A 182 4.36 2.84 10.85
N LYS A 183 3.07 2.97 10.60
CA LYS A 183 2.09 1.90 10.84
C LYS A 183 1.40 1.53 9.55
N GLU A 184 0.85 0.32 9.52
CA GLU A 184 -0.09 -0.13 8.52
C GLU A 184 -1.47 -0.26 9.16
N TYR A 185 -2.54 0.08 8.42
CA TYR A 185 -3.90 0.00 8.95
C TYR A 185 -4.21 -1.38 9.54
N GLY A 186 -4.80 -1.37 10.74
CA GLY A 186 -5.14 -2.60 11.47
C GLY A 186 -3.96 -3.26 12.17
N ARG A 187 -2.77 -2.63 12.22
CA ARG A 187 -1.58 -3.15 12.90
C ARG A 187 -0.99 -2.12 13.86
N ASP A 188 -0.51 -2.61 15.00
CA ASP A 188 0.13 -1.76 16.02
C ASP A 188 1.65 -1.69 15.94
N GLU A 189 2.26 -2.56 15.15
CA GLU A 189 3.70 -2.66 14.97
C GLU A 189 4.30 -1.37 14.36
N ASN A 190 5.45 -0.93 14.88
CA ASN A 190 6.21 0.14 14.25
C ASN A 190 7.05 -0.44 13.10
N LEU A 191 6.57 -0.27 11.88
CA LEU A 191 7.22 -0.76 10.66
C LEU A 191 8.55 -0.08 10.37
N ALA A 192 8.94 0.97 11.12
CA ALA A 192 10.24 1.62 11.00
C ALA A 192 11.25 1.18 12.07
N ARG A 193 10.89 0.28 13.00
CA ARG A 193 11.71 -0.06 14.18
C ARG A 193 13.11 -0.58 13.88
N LEU A 194 13.36 -1.06 12.66
CA LEU A 194 14.67 -1.56 12.23
C LEU A 194 15.54 -0.49 11.54
N THR A 195 15.19 0.78 11.68
CA THR A 195 16.03 1.90 11.24
C THR A 195 17.34 1.92 12.04
N PRO A 196 18.52 1.81 11.39
CA PRO A 196 19.81 1.94 12.08
C PRO A 196 20.07 3.39 12.58
N PRO A 197 20.91 3.57 13.61
CA PRO A 197 21.54 2.54 14.43
C PRO A 197 20.54 1.90 15.40
N LEU A 198 20.70 0.60 15.67
CA LEU A 198 19.78 -0.15 16.52
C LEU A 198 20.14 -0.09 18.02
N HIS A 199 21.39 0.22 18.32
CA HIS A 199 21.94 0.27 19.67
C HIS A 199 23.06 1.32 19.76
N PHE A 200 23.36 1.76 20.98
CA PHE A 200 24.54 2.55 21.36
C PHE A 200 24.65 3.97 20.77
N ALA A 201 23.68 4.40 19.96
CA ALA A 201 23.63 5.74 19.40
C ALA A 201 22.16 6.19 19.27
N PRO A 202 21.90 7.52 19.31
CA PRO A 202 20.58 8.08 19.06
C PRO A 202 20.02 7.64 17.70
N ASN A 203 18.74 7.26 17.67
CA ASN A 203 18.12 6.78 16.45
C ASN A 203 17.55 7.96 15.63
N PRO A 204 17.69 8.00 14.29
CA PRO A 204 17.06 9.03 13.46
C PRO A 204 15.54 9.14 13.61
N ARG A 205 14.88 8.09 14.12
CA ARG A 205 13.44 8.13 14.42
C ARG A 205 13.13 8.97 15.66
N GLU A 206 14.08 9.20 16.53
CA GLU A 206 13.90 10.01 17.73
C GLU A 206 14.20 11.48 17.42
N ILE A 207 13.28 12.36 17.76
CA ILE A 207 13.42 13.81 17.61
C ILE A 207 13.22 14.43 18.98
N GLU A 208 14.31 14.73 19.67
CA GLU A 208 14.30 15.31 21.01
C GLU A 208 14.93 16.70 21.02
N GLY A 209 14.51 17.56 21.94
CA GLY A 209 14.98 18.95 21.97
C GLY A 209 16.48 19.10 22.19
N TRP A 210 17.12 18.17 22.91
CA TRP A 210 18.58 18.20 23.12
C TRP A 210 19.36 18.03 21.81
N HIS A 211 18.79 17.39 20.77
CA HIS A 211 19.41 17.26 19.44
C HIS A 211 19.69 18.62 18.78
N PHE A 212 19.06 19.70 19.25
CA PHE A 212 19.15 21.05 18.67
C PHE A 212 19.88 22.04 19.59
N LEU A 213 20.44 21.57 20.70
CA LEU A 213 21.33 22.38 21.53
C LEU A 213 22.65 22.61 20.80
N LYS A 214 23.21 23.81 20.95
CA LYS A 214 24.59 24.09 20.49
C LYS A 214 25.63 23.25 21.23
N ASP A 215 25.34 22.94 22.49
CA ASP A 215 26.15 22.11 23.36
C ASP A 215 25.25 21.05 24.04
N PRO A 216 25.19 19.83 23.48
CA PRO A 216 24.41 18.73 24.04
C PRO A 216 24.82 18.34 25.46
N SER A 217 26.04 18.69 25.92
CA SER A 217 26.49 18.39 27.28
C SER A 217 25.65 19.06 28.36
N GLN A 218 24.96 20.16 28.00
CA GLN A 218 24.01 20.86 28.87
C GLN A 218 22.83 19.97 29.29
N CYS A 219 22.50 18.94 28.51
CA CYS A 219 21.54 17.92 28.90
C CYS A 219 22.27 16.69 29.47
N PRO A 220 22.39 16.56 30.81
CA PRO A 220 23.17 15.48 31.44
C PRO A 220 22.52 14.10 31.28
N ASN A 221 21.19 14.06 31.13
CA ASN A 221 20.40 12.83 31.05
C ASN A 221 20.15 12.37 29.61
N ARG A 222 20.87 12.92 28.63
CA ARG A 222 20.68 12.54 27.22
C ARG A 222 21.03 11.06 26.97
N PRO A 223 20.31 10.39 26.06
CA PRO A 223 20.59 9.00 25.70
C PRO A 223 22.05 8.78 25.27
N TYR A 224 22.62 7.65 25.69
CA TYR A 224 23.97 7.20 25.36
C TYR A 224 25.11 8.18 25.73
N ARG A 225 24.81 9.27 26.47
CA ARG A 225 25.72 10.41 26.65
C ARG A 225 26.26 10.97 25.33
N ALA A 226 25.50 10.79 24.25
CA ALA A 226 25.93 11.10 22.89
C ALA A 226 26.37 12.56 22.76
N GLU A 227 27.48 12.81 22.06
CA GLU A 227 28.02 14.17 21.90
C GLU A 227 27.22 14.99 20.88
N GLU A 228 26.43 14.30 20.05
CA GLU A 228 25.57 14.89 19.02
C GLU A 228 24.27 14.08 18.87
N GLY A 229 23.23 14.75 18.36
CA GLY A 229 22.02 14.07 17.91
C GLY A 229 22.23 13.39 16.56
N PRO A 230 21.22 12.70 16.02
CA PRO A 230 21.33 12.14 14.67
C PRO A 230 21.57 13.24 13.62
N GLU A 231 21.86 12.87 12.38
CA GLU A 231 21.95 13.82 11.27
C GLU A 231 20.58 14.43 10.90
N ASN A 232 20.58 15.65 10.35
CA ASN A 232 19.43 16.24 9.67
C ASN A 232 19.77 16.41 8.18
N PRO A 233 19.03 15.80 7.24
CA PRO A 233 17.73 15.12 7.41
C PRO A 233 17.80 13.79 8.19
N ARG A 234 16.75 13.49 8.96
CA ARG A 234 16.53 12.16 9.53
C ARG A 234 16.22 11.16 8.42
N GLN A 235 16.99 10.09 8.29
CA GLN A 235 16.70 9.01 7.35
C GLN A 235 16.20 7.78 8.10
N PHE A 236 15.17 7.13 7.58
CA PHE A 236 14.63 5.91 8.16
C PHE A 236 14.15 4.95 7.09
N ILE A 237 14.03 3.67 7.46
CA ILE A 237 13.55 2.61 6.57
C ILE A 237 12.32 1.97 7.18
N PHE A 238 11.45 1.39 6.35
CA PHE A 238 10.28 0.68 6.83
C PHE A 238 9.85 -0.45 5.92
N SER A 239 9.11 -1.43 6.44
CA SER A 239 8.55 -2.53 5.63
C SER A 239 7.35 -3.19 6.32
N PRO A 240 6.30 -3.59 5.58
CA PRO A 240 5.20 -4.37 6.11
C PRO A 240 5.61 -5.77 6.57
N GLU A 241 6.78 -6.26 6.15
CA GLU A 241 7.29 -7.57 6.58
C GLU A 241 7.70 -7.59 8.06
N ILE A 242 7.97 -6.42 8.65
CA ILE A 242 8.29 -6.29 10.07
C ILE A 242 7.10 -6.77 10.89
N GLY A 243 7.31 -7.71 11.81
CA GLY A 243 6.26 -8.30 12.66
C GLY A 243 5.34 -9.33 11.98
N ALA A 244 5.35 -9.46 10.65
CA ALA A 244 4.43 -10.35 9.93
C ALA A 244 4.99 -11.76 9.68
N LYS A 245 6.25 -11.88 9.20
CA LYS A 245 6.80 -13.18 8.76
C LYS A 245 8.19 -13.54 9.29
N TYR A 246 9.08 -12.57 9.53
CA TYR A 246 10.50 -12.88 9.84
C TYR A 246 11.12 -12.01 10.93
N LEU A 247 10.40 -11.01 11.45
CA LEU A 247 10.95 -9.99 12.31
C LEU A 247 10.02 -9.78 13.49
N ARG A 248 9.85 -10.84 14.27
CA ARG A 248 9.01 -10.87 15.47
C ARG A 248 9.83 -10.37 16.68
N PRO A 249 9.30 -9.50 17.54
CA PRO A 249 10.02 -8.97 18.71
C PRO A 249 10.59 -10.06 19.63
N ASP A 250 9.91 -11.21 19.65
CA ASP A 250 10.15 -12.42 20.45
C ASP A 250 11.30 -13.31 19.94
N ALA A 251 11.93 -13.00 18.81
CA ALA A 251 13.04 -13.81 18.29
C ALA A 251 14.34 -13.69 19.10
N GLY A 252 14.45 -12.75 20.05
CA GLY A 252 15.62 -12.58 20.95
C GLY A 252 16.95 -12.26 20.26
N MET A 253 16.98 -12.23 18.93
CA MET A 253 18.15 -11.97 18.10
C MET A 253 18.08 -10.56 17.51
N SER A 254 19.21 -9.86 17.53
CA SER A 254 19.39 -8.64 16.75
C SER A 254 19.20 -8.96 15.27
N PRO A 255 18.55 -8.08 14.49
CA PRO A 255 18.37 -8.29 13.06
C PRO A 255 19.73 -8.35 12.35
N THR A 256 19.81 -9.21 11.36
CA THR A 256 20.95 -9.34 10.46
C THR A 256 21.03 -8.16 9.50
N GLY A 257 22.21 -7.90 8.94
CA GLY A 257 22.39 -6.86 7.91
C GLY A 257 21.56 -7.13 6.65
N GLU A 258 21.32 -8.39 6.30
CA GLU A 258 20.47 -8.78 5.17
C GLU A 258 19.00 -8.38 5.39
N GLU A 259 18.49 -8.56 6.62
CA GLU A 259 17.13 -8.15 6.98
C GLU A 259 16.96 -6.63 6.88
N VAL A 260 17.95 -5.87 7.36
CA VAL A 260 17.96 -4.40 7.25
C VAL A 260 17.95 -3.96 5.78
N GLU A 261 18.77 -4.58 4.93
CA GLU A 261 18.77 -4.27 3.50
C GLU A 261 17.46 -4.68 2.80
N LYS A 262 16.81 -5.78 3.23
CA LYS A 262 15.49 -6.15 2.74
C LYS A 262 14.43 -5.10 3.09
N VAL A 263 14.43 -4.60 4.32
CA VAL A 263 13.53 -3.51 4.75
C VAL A 263 13.79 -2.25 3.94
N LYS A 264 15.05 -1.87 3.77
CA LYS A 264 15.48 -0.69 3.00
C LYS A 264 15.13 -0.74 1.51
N ARG A 265 15.00 -1.95 0.94
CA ARG A 265 14.53 -2.15 -0.44
C ARG A 265 13.03 -1.90 -0.58
N PHE A 266 12.24 -2.10 0.48
CA PHE A 266 10.80 -1.86 0.42
C PHE A 266 10.47 -0.37 0.50
N GLY A 267 10.95 0.33 1.54
CA GLY A 267 10.51 1.69 1.84
C GLY A 267 11.52 2.51 2.61
N ARG A 268 11.56 3.80 2.28
CA ARG A 268 12.49 4.78 2.85
C ARG A 268 11.76 6.08 3.13
N GLY A 269 12.19 6.75 4.19
CA GLY A 269 11.70 8.06 4.54
C GLY A 269 12.81 9.03 4.91
N ARG A 270 12.57 10.30 4.61
CA ARG A 270 13.45 11.41 4.93
C ARG A 270 12.63 12.50 5.64
N VAL A 271 12.97 12.85 6.88
CA VAL A 271 12.38 14.00 7.59
C VAL A 271 13.42 15.09 7.71
N ASP A 272 13.15 16.23 7.11
CA ASP A 272 13.96 17.44 7.20
C ASP A 272 13.31 18.36 8.23
N ILE A 273 13.97 18.55 9.37
CA ILE A 273 13.53 19.51 10.39
C ILE A 273 14.03 20.88 9.98
N LYS A 274 13.09 21.78 9.65
CA LYS A 274 13.36 23.11 9.09
C LYS A 274 13.56 24.15 10.16
N ASN A 275 12.62 24.24 11.09
CA ASN A 275 12.62 25.20 12.18
C ASN A 275 12.20 24.49 13.46
N VAL A 276 12.77 24.90 14.58
CA VAL A 276 12.48 24.34 15.91
C VAL A 276 12.45 25.47 16.93
N ALA A 277 11.49 25.43 17.83
CA ALA A 277 11.51 26.21 19.05
C ALA A 277 11.63 25.28 20.25
N LEU A 278 12.58 25.58 21.12
CA LEU A 278 12.84 24.84 22.34
C LEU A 278 12.21 25.55 23.54
N GLU A 279 11.84 24.76 24.53
CA GLU A 279 11.50 25.23 25.87
C GLU A 279 12.67 26.06 26.44
N LYS A 280 12.34 27.21 27.05
CA LYS A 280 13.35 28.09 27.63
C LYS A 280 13.76 27.60 29.02
N ASP A 281 14.99 27.90 29.40
CA ASP A 281 15.52 27.72 30.76
C ASP A 281 15.51 26.28 31.29
N ALA A 282 15.38 25.29 30.39
CA ALA A 282 15.48 23.86 30.71
C ALA A 282 16.84 23.31 30.28
N GLN A 283 17.47 22.50 31.16
CA GLN A 283 18.74 21.81 30.84
C GLN A 283 18.61 20.81 29.68
N CYS A 284 17.49 20.08 29.66
CA CYS A 284 17.10 19.15 28.61
C CYS A 284 15.77 19.66 28.04
N PRO A 285 15.79 20.66 27.14
CA PRO A 285 14.57 21.32 26.74
C PRO A 285 13.68 20.39 25.93
N ALA A 286 12.37 20.47 26.15
CA ALA A 286 11.41 19.91 25.20
C ALA A 286 11.30 20.79 23.95
N ILE A 287 10.77 20.21 22.87
CA ILE A 287 10.43 20.97 21.68
C ILE A 287 9.02 21.56 21.86
N GLU A 288 8.91 22.89 21.81
CA GLU A 288 7.65 23.61 21.87
C GLU A 288 6.87 23.50 20.55
N TRP A 289 7.58 23.65 19.43
CA TRP A 289 7.07 23.33 18.11
C TRP A 289 8.21 23.08 17.13
N MET A 290 7.90 22.34 16.06
CA MET A 290 8.81 22.16 14.93
C MET A 290 8.08 22.24 13.60
N GLU A 291 8.79 22.67 12.57
CA GLU A 291 8.39 22.59 11.17
C GLU A 291 9.21 21.52 10.47
N ILE A 292 8.54 20.64 9.75
CA ILE A 292 9.17 19.53 9.05
C ILE A 292 8.75 19.51 7.59
N SER A 293 9.61 18.92 6.77
CA SER A 293 9.28 18.41 5.44
C SER A 293 9.62 16.92 5.39
N VAL A 294 8.68 16.11 4.91
CA VAL A 294 8.79 14.66 4.87
C VAL A 294 8.73 14.21 3.42
N HIS A 295 9.62 13.28 3.06
CA HIS A 295 9.59 12.55 1.80
C HIS A 295 9.51 11.05 2.12
N LEU A 296 8.58 10.34 1.49
CA LEU A 296 8.36 8.90 1.66
C LEU A 296 8.32 8.24 0.29
N GLU A 297 9.06 7.16 0.13
CA GLU A 297 9.06 6.34 -1.09
C GLU A 297 9.06 4.86 -0.74
N GLY A 298 8.47 4.03 -1.61
CA GLY A 298 8.49 2.58 -1.44
C GLY A 298 7.49 1.84 -2.31
N GLY A 299 7.24 0.58 -1.94
CA GLY A 299 6.38 -0.36 -2.68
C GLY A 299 7.16 -1.25 -3.65
N TYR A 300 6.45 -2.12 -4.38
CA TYR A 300 7.04 -3.08 -5.33
C TYR A 300 6.83 -2.68 -6.80
#